data_AF-A0A0D2PA59-F1
#
_entry.id   AF-A0A0D2PA59-F1
#
_cell.length_a   1.000
_cell.length_b   1.000
_cell.length_c   1.000
_cell.angle_alpha   90.00
_cell.angle_beta   90.00
_cell.angle_gamma   90.00
#
_symmetry.space_group_name_H-M   'P 1'
#
loop_
_entity.id
_entity.type
_entity.pdbx_description
1 polymer ?
#
loop_
_entity_poly.entity_id
_entity_poly.type
_entity_poly.pdbx_seq_one_letter_code
_entity_poly.pdbx_strand_id
1 'polypeptide(L)'
;MKCDRNLPVCNNCKECTQGTICNYTPKKKQKNREEDQPSLSTPGGSGQKMTWKEKATAHERIMKTEQDDISSHTFYGQNVATSVGLYSSLSPTRSETESMSDLDSSQTGRFTADFATPKHKLSAYPFASERVASTSAPDLAIIPHNFNPKPQHKILIHNTHIEPWVHSSFIPLAEYVYQYLYQVDTVELPKRPEFESSLLHVINSLIEPLRETAMFSVEKYKQVAHALGTGDLLQLSEGMRFWLSIHRICSGSDKYNVILVPRDSVFEMDADTADGHRQEFVTDLLNRNTDIDSMQHTNGTSGSPQPLVLHQIYDILTYAHRGHVPVTQMLLEIVRLRFATITWPMAEMYVRMCPLCIMRQKADQRPHQNLSPLPV
;
A
#
# COMPACT_ATOMS: atom_id res chain seq x y z
N MET A 1 -17.57 23.13 42.00
CA MET A 1 -18.75 22.34 41.56
C MET A 1 -18.47 20.87 41.84
N LYS A 2 -19.39 20.15 42.49
CA LYS A 2 -19.20 18.73 42.85
C LYS A 2 -19.49 17.87 41.62
N CYS A 3 -18.55 16.99 41.24
CA CYS A 3 -18.74 16.04 40.14
C CYS A 3 -19.91 15.10 40.50
N ASP A 4 -20.87 14.95 39.59
CA ASP A 4 -22.08 14.18 39.83
C ASP A 4 -21.73 12.69 40.02
N ARG A 5 -22.05 12.15 41.20
CA ARG A 5 -21.49 10.88 41.74
C ARG A 5 -22.08 9.60 41.13
N ASN A 6 -22.91 9.73 40.10
CA ASN A 6 -23.60 8.59 39.48
C ASN A 6 -22.96 8.10 38.16
N LEU A 7 -21.78 8.61 37.79
CA LEU A 7 -20.99 8.14 36.65
C LEU A 7 -19.58 7.75 37.11
N PRO A 8 -18.91 6.80 36.41
CA PRO A 8 -17.53 6.42 36.74
C PRO A 8 -16.64 7.65 36.75
N VAL A 9 -15.87 7.80 37.84
CA VAL A 9 -14.99 8.94 38.09
C VAL A 9 -14.04 9.11 36.90
N CYS A 10 -14.03 10.29 36.27
CA CYS A 10 -13.17 10.54 35.11
C CYS A 10 -11.69 10.39 35.51
N ASN A 11 -10.83 9.97 34.56
CA ASN A 11 -9.40 9.73 34.84
C ASN A 11 -8.72 10.94 35.49
N ASN A 12 -9.11 12.16 35.11
CA ASN A 12 -8.58 13.39 35.69
C ASN A 12 -8.93 13.56 37.19
N CYS A 13 -10.13 13.14 37.61
CA CYS A 13 -10.51 13.11 39.02
C CYS A 13 -9.93 11.92 39.79
N LYS A 14 -9.55 10.84 39.09
CA LYS A 14 -8.92 9.66 39.70
C LYS A 14 -7.45 9.95 40.06
N GLU A 15 -6.78 10.79 39.28
CA GLU A 15 -5.33 11.04 39.40
C GLU A 15 -4.99 12.32 40.19
N CYS A 16 -5.92 13.28 40.31
CA CYS A 16 -5.66 14.52 41.06
C CYS A 16 -6.00 14.40 42.55
N THR A 17 -5.00 14.11 43.38
CA THR A 17 -5.05 14.30 44.83
C THR A 17 -4.86 15.79 45.18
N GLN A 18 -5.98 16.47 45.42
CA GLN A 18 -6.12 17.79 46.07
C GLN A 18 -5.80 19.03 45.22
N GLY A 19 -6.87 19.70 44.74
CA GLY A 19 -6.87 21.15 44.51
C GLY A 19 -7.14 21.63 43.08
N THR A 20 -7.02 20.77 42.08
CA THR A 20 -7.27 21.15 40.69
C THR A 20 -8.78 21.08 40.36
N ILE A 21 -9.30 22.17 39.78
CA ILE A 21 -10.71 22.27 39.37
C ILE A 21 -10.88 21.41 38.11
N CYS A 22 -11.66 20.33 38.21
CA CYS A 22 -11.99 19.49 37.07
C CYS A 22 -12.85 20.27 36.06
N ASN A 23 -12.32 20.50 34.85
CA ASN A 23 -13.04 21.18 33.77
C ASN A 23 -13.56 20.13 32.77
N TYR A 24 -14.59 19.38 33.17
CA TYR A 24 -15.22 18.38 32.30
C TYR A 24 -16.26 19.05 31.39
N THR A 25 -16.04 19.00 30.07
CA THR A 25 -17.06 19.41 29.08
C THR A 25 -17.73 18.13 28.56
N PRO A 26 -18.97 17.82 28.96
CA PRO A 26 -19.64 16.60 28.52
C PRO A 26 -19.78 16.56 27.00
N LYS A 27 -19.21 15.51 26.38
CA LYS A 27 -19.38 15.25 24.95
C LYS A 27 -20.86 14.97 24.69
N LYS A 28 -21.53 15.85 23.95
CA LYS A 28 -22.97 15.80 23.66
C LYS A 28 -23.31 14.48 22.97
N LYS A 29 -23.87 13.50 23.70
CA LYS A 29 -24.38 12.27 23.10
C LYS A 29 -25.57 12.64 22.20
N GLN A 30 -25.50 12.30 20.92
CA GLN A 30 -26.67 12.37 20.04
C GLN A 30 -27.75 11.44 20.58
N LYS A 31 -28.92 12.01 20.84
CA LYS A 31 -30.11 11.32 21.32
C LYS A 31 -30.68 10.51 20.15
N ASN A 32 -30.37 9.22 20.09
CA ASN A 32 -31.03 8.32 19.14
C ASN A 32 -32.52 8.28 19.50
N ARG A 33 -33.36 8.62 18.51
CA ARG A 33 -34.81 8.58 18.57
C ARG A 33 -35.22 7.15 18.20
N GLU A 34 -35.50 6.33 19.20
CA GLU A 34 -36.24 5.07 19.00
C GLU A 34 -37.69 5.44 18.67
N GLU A 35 -38.14 5.08 17.46
CA GLU A 35 -39.55 5.08 17.08
C GLU A 35 -40.12 3.69 17.31
N ASP A 36 -41.06 3.62 18.24
CA ASP A 36 -42.02 2.52 18.39
C ASP A 36 -42.88 2.40 17.12
N GLN A 37 -42.92 1.20 16.53
CA GLN A 37 -43.98 0.84 15.57
C GLN A 37 -44.72 -0.42 16.05
N PRO A 38 -46.06 -0.40 16.12
CA PRO A 38 -46.84 -1.52 16.61
C PRO A 38 -47.07 -2.59 15.53
N SER A 39 -47.00 -3.84 15.96
CA SER A 39 -47.32 -5.05 15.21
C SER A 39 -48.77 -5.07 14.73
N LEU A 40 -48.99 -5.19 13.43
CA LEU A 40 -50.27 -5.62 12.85
C LEU A 40 -50.12 -7.02 12.26
N SER A 41 -50.95 -7.94 12.75
CA SER A 41 -51.05 -9.34 12.38
C SER A 41 -52.19 -9.55 11.38
N THR A 42 -51.99 -10.35 10.32
CA THR A 42 -52.99 -11.29 9.72
C THR A 42 -52.37 -12.12 8.57
N PRO A 43 -53.01 -13.21 8.09
CA PRO A 43 -52.31 -14.47 7.77
C PRO A 43 -52.48 -14.96 6.33
N GLY A 44 -51.69 -15.97 5.97
CA GLY A 44 -52.07 -17.03 5.02
C GLY A 44 -52.01 -16.71 3.53
N GLY A 45 -51.27 -17.51 2.76
CA GLY A 45 -51.36 -17.46 1.29
C GLY A 45 -50.24 -18.17 0.56
N SER A 46 -50.47 -19.47 0.32
CA SER A 46 -49.93 -20.32 -0.74
C SER A 46 -49.11 -19.67 -1.88
N GLY A 47 -47.88 -20.17 -2.03
CA GLY A 47 -47.29 -20.70 -3.27
C GLY A 47 -47.39 -19.92 -4.57
N GLN A 48 -46.24 -19.45 -5.08
CA GLN A 48 -45.94 -19.46 -6.51
C GLN A 48 -44.43 -19.44 -6.77
N LYS A 49 -43.98 -20.43 -7.55
CA LYS A 49 -42.65 -20.49 -8.16
C LYS A 49 -42.58 -19.41 -9.25
N MET A 50 -41.56 -18.55 -9.21
CA MET A 50 -41.20 -17.69 -10.34
C MET A 50 -39.69 -17.78 -10.58
N THR A 51 -39.38 -18.35 -11.73
CA THR A 51 -38.09 -18.44 -12.39
C THR A 51 -37.60 -17.04 -12.78
N TRP A 52 -36.40 -16.66 -12.33
CA TRP A 52 -35.72 -15.47 -12.84
C TRP A 52 -34.82 -15.86 -14.00
N LYS A 53 -35.21 -15.39 -15.19
CA LYS A 53 -34.48 -15.51 -16.44
C LYS A 53 -33.58 -14.28 -16.57
N GLU A 54 -32.30 -14.53 -16.84
CA GLU A 54 -31.30 -13.53 -17.21
C GLU A 54 -31.80 -12.61 -18.34
N LYS A 55 -31.53 -11.32 -18.20
CA LYS A 55 -31.26 -10.44 -19.34
C LYS A 55 -30.22 -9.41 -18.93
N ALA A 56 -29.01 -9.61 -19.45
CA ALA A 56 -27.97 -8.61 -19.54
C ALA A 56 -28.41 -7.50 -20.50
N THR A 57 -28.26 -6.25 -20.08
CA THR A 57 -28.06 -5.10 -20.98
C THR A 57 -27.25 -4.04 -20.24
N ALA A 58 -26.11 -3.71 -20.83
CA ALA A 58 -25.26 -2.59 -20.47
C ALA A 58 -26.01 -1.26 -20.64
N HIS A 59 -25.94 -0.40 -19.63
CA HIS A 59 -25.82 1.04 -19.87
C HIS A 59 -25.25 1.76 -18.64
N GLU A 60 -24.18 2.46 -18.92
CA GLU A 60 -23.50 3.48 -18.13
C GLU A 60 -24.50 4.54 -17.64
N ARG A 61 -24.60 4.71 -16.31
CA ARG A 61 -25.14 5.93 -15.67
C ARG A 61 -24.42 6.20 -14.35
N ILE A 62 -23.63 7.26 -14.40
CA ILE A 62 -23.16 8.06 -13.28
C ILE A 62 -24.36 8.50 -12.44
N MET A 63 -24.41 8.07 -11.18
CA MET A 63 -25.26 8.65 -10.14
C MET A 63 -24.38 8.93 -8.93
N LYS A 64 -24.33 10.21 -8.56
CA LYS A 64 -23.74 10.72 -7.33
C LYS A 64 -24.53 10.14 -6.16
N THR A 65 -23.87 9.40 -5.27
CA THR A 65 -24.46 8.99 -4.00
C THR A 65 -23.94 9.91 -2.91
N GLU A 66 -24.87 10.53 -2.20
CA GLU A 66 -24.65 11.32 -1.00
C GLU A 66 -23.94 10.48 0.06
N GLN A 67 -22.96 11.12 0.70
CA GLN A 67 -21.99 10.52 1.59
C GLN A 67 -22.58 10.55 3.00
N ASP A 68 -23.22 9.46 3.41
CA ASP A 68 -23.56 9.21 4.81
C ASP A 68 -22.30 8.73 5.55
N ASP A 69 -21.85 9.54 6.50
CA ASP A 69 -20.69 9.30 7.36
C ASP A 69 -20.94 8.12 8.32
N ILE A 70 -20.73 6.90 7.84
CA ILE A 70 -20.53 5.73 8.70
C ILE A 70 -19.06 5.71 9.12
N SER A 71 -18.81 6.25 10.32
CA SER A 71 -17.54 6.14 11.03
C SER A 71 -17.25 4.66 11.36
N SER A 72 -16.66 3.95 10.41
CA SER A 72 -16.11 2.60 10.60
C SER A 72 -14.91 2.66 11.55
N HIS A 73 -15.09 2.17 12.77
CA HIS A 73 -14.01 1.93 13.73
C HIS A 73 -13.09 0.82 13.18
N THR A 74 -11.91 1.20 12.66
CA THR A 74 -10.80 0.26 12.47
C THR A 74 -10.14 0.00 13.81
N PHE A 75 -10.66 -1.00 14.52
CA PHE A 75 -10.07 -1.63 15.69
C PHE A 75 -8.88 -2.47 15.23
N TYR A 76 -7.67 -1.91 15.26
CA TYR A 76 -6.36 -2.57 15.45
C TYR A 76 -5.28 -1.51 15.18
N GLY A 77 -4.58 -1.02 16.21
CA GLY A 77 -3.48 -0.06 15.99
C GLY A 77 -3.01 0.79 17.17
N GLN A 78 -3.49 0.55 18.41
CA GLN A 78 -3.12 1.40 19.54
C GLN A 78 -2.65 0.57 20.73
N ASN A 79 -1.48 -0.06 20.60
CA ASN A 79 -0.70 -0.61 21.70
C ASN A 79 0.78 -0.64 21.33
N VAL A 80 1.44 0.53 21.34
CA VAL A 80 2.90 0.63 21.52
C VAL A 80 3.15 1.75 22.53
N ALA A 81 3.93 1.43 23.54
CA ALA A 81 4.16 2.17 24.77
C ALA A 81 4.68 3.61 24.58
N THR A 82 4.05 4.57 25.27
CA THR A 82 4.70 5.79 25.74
C THR A 82 4.50 5.92 27.24
N SER A 83 5.50 5.52 28.00
CA SER A 83 5.74 6.02 29.36
C SER A 83 7.25 6.09 29.55
N VAL A 84 7.84 7.18 29.07
CA VAL A 84 9.20 7.59 29.45
C VAL A 84 9.08 8.41 30.71
N GLY A 85 9.77 7.93 31.75
CA GLY A 85 9.87 8.55 33.05
C GLY A 85 10.52 9.93 33.00
N LEU A 86 10.02 10.78 33.87
CA LEU A 86 10.58 12.05 34.28
C LEU A 86 11.90 11.81 35.01
N TYR A 87 13.02 12.29 34.47
CA TYR A 87 14.19 12.65 35.26
C TYR A 87 14.70 14.02 34.83
N SER A 88 14.83 14.85 35.86
CA SER A 88 15.22 16.23 35.91
C SER A 88 16.45 16.61 35.07
N SER A 89 16.29 17.78 34.46
CA SER A 89 17.32 18.68 33.96
C SER A 89 18.38 19.02 35.00
N LEU A 90 19.66 18.86 34.65
CA LEU A 90 20.76 19.64 35.18
C LEU A 90 21.67 20.07 34.03
N SER A 91 21.67 21.36 33.75
CA SER A 91 22.62 22.04 32.86
C SER A 91 24.03 22.05 33.48
N PRO A 92 25.08 22.10 32.64
CA PRO A 92 26.26 22.85 33.00
C PRO A 92 26.59 23.92 31.96
N THR A 93 26.66 25.13 32.48
CA THR A 93 27.30 26.32 31.96
C THR A 93 28.74 26.02 31.52
N ARG A 94 29.15 26.46 30.33
CA ARG A 94 30.57 26.66 30.04
C ARG A 94 30.79 27.86 29.13
N SER A 95 31.70 28.69 29.61
CA SER A 95 32.16 29.99 29.15
C SER A 95 33.08 29.95 27.93
N GLU A 96 32.99 31.02 27.14
CA GLU A 96 34.02 31.83 26.45
C GLU A 96 35.31 31.14 25.97
N THR A 97 35.64 31.28 24.67
CA THR A 97 36.70 32.20 24.19
C THR A 97 36.84 32.21 22.66
N GLU A 98 37.04 33.44 22.18
CA GLU A 98 37.54 34.00 20.91
C GLU A 98 38.32 33.08 19.94
N SER A 99 38.14 33.30 18.62
CA SER A 99 39.21 33.80 17.73
C SER A 99 38.79 33.83 16.24
N MET A 100 39.33 34.82 15.54
CA MET A 100 39.11 35.26 14.16
C MET A 100 39.45 34.22 13.08
N SER A 101 38.78 34.31 11.93
CA SER A 101 39.40 34.75 10.66
C SER A 101 38.42 34.76 9.49
N ASP A 102 38.44 35.88 8.77
CA ASP A 102 37.90 36.10 7.44
C ASP A 102 38.54 35.17 6.39
N LEU A 103 37.80 34.79 5.35
CA LEU A 103 38.09 35.14 3.95
C LEU A 103 37.29 34.28 2.94
N ASP A 104 36.81 34.99 1.91
CA ASP A 104 36.52 34.56 0.55
C ASP A 104 35.40 33.55 0.25
N SER A 105 34.29 34.06 -0.30
CA SER A 105 33.71 33.43 -1.47
C SER A 105 33.00 34.45 -2.36
N SER A 106 33.71 34.82 -3.42
CA SER A 106 33.28 35.67 -4.52
C SER A 106 32.65 34.84 -5.65
N GLN A 107 31.74 35.50 -6.38
CA GLN A 107 31.33 35.25 -7.77
C GLN A 107 30.45 34.02 -8.07
N THR A 108 29.14 34.22 -8.25
CA THR A 108 28.44 34.51 -9.52
C THR A 108 28.65 33.48 -10.63
N GLY A 109 27.62 32.66 -10.87
CA GLY A 109 27.50 31.79 -12.04
C GLY A 109 26.03 31.56 -12.40
N ARG A 110 25.40 32.58 -12.95
CA ARG A 110 24.01 32.60 -13.41
C ARG A 110 23.97 31.97 -14.82
N PHE A 111 23.52 30.73 -14.95
CA PHE A 111 23.22 30.14 -16.27
C PHE A 111 21.71 30.12 -16.49
N THR A 112 21.24 31.10 -17.25
CA THR A 112 19.93 31.09 -17.91
C THR A 112 20.09 30.37 -19.25
N ALA A 113 19.42 29.24 -19.43
CA ALA A 113 19.30 28.60 -20.74
C ALA A 113 17.99 29.09 -21.38
N ASP A 114 18.13 29.97 -22.38
CA ASP A 114 17.03 30.47 -23.19
C ASP A 114 16.53 29.40 -24.18
N PHE A 115 15.22 29.43 -24.37
CA PHE A 115 14.43 28.56 -25.23
C PHE A 115 14.74 28.79 -26.72
N ALA A 116 15.05 27.72 -27.45
CA ALA A 116 14.98 27.70 -28.91
C ALA A 116 13.83 26.81 -29.37
N THR A 117 12.77 27.44 -29.89
CA THR A 117 11.66 26.79 -30.60
C THR A 117 11.94 26.81 -32.11
N PRO A 118 11.91 25.66 -32.81
CA PRO A 118 11.83 25.67 -34.27
C PRO A 118 10.38 25.57 -34.73
N LYS A 119 9.90 26.67 -35.33
CA LYS A 119 8.68 26.74 -36.15
C LYS A 119 8.92 25.98 -37.46
N HIS A 120 8.31 24.81 -37.64
CA HIS A 120 8.14 24.22 -38.97
C HIS A 120 6.76 24.56 -39.52
N LYS A 121 6.76 25.37 -40.58
CA LYS A 121 5.58 25.70 -41.39
C LYS A 121 5.21 24.50 -42.26
N LEU A 122 3.94 24.12 -42.18
CA LEU A 122 3.26 23.28 -43.15
C LEU A 122 3.19 24.02 -44.50
N SER A 123 3.60 23.35 -45.57
CA SER A 123 3.33 23.77 -46.95
C SER A 123 2.60 22.62 -47.64
N ALA A 124 1.34 22.87 -47.99
CA ALA A 124 0.50 22.00 -48.77
C ALA A 124 0.60 22.40 -50.25
N TYR A 125 0.78 21.44 -51.15
CA TYR A 125 0.27 21.51 -52.52
C TYR A 125 -0.07 20.11 -53.04
N PRO A 126 -1.21 19.95 -53.74
CA PRO A 126 -1.58 18.71 -54.41
C PRO A 126 -1.13 18.73 -55.87
N PHE A 127 -0.84 17.58 -56.49
CA PHE A 127 -1.13 17.30 -57.91
C PHE A 127 -1.00 15.79 -58.21
N ALA A 128 -1.87 15.32 -59.10
CA ALA A 128 -2.06 13.94 -59.52
C ALA A 128 -1.41 13.65 -60.88
N SER A 129 -1.25 12.35 -61.18
CA SER A 129 -0.92 11.71 -62.49
C SER A 129 0.45 12.07 -63.10
N GLU A 130 1.17 11.24 -63.86
CA GLU A 130 0.81 10.11 -64.72
C GLU A 130 2.10 9.31 -65.06
N ARG A 131 1.94 8.06 -65.50
CA ARG A 131 3.02 7.19 -66.00
C ARG A 131 3.56 7.70 -67.34
N VAL A 132 4.89 7.84 -67.48
CA VAL A 132 5.57 7.74 -68.79
C VAL A 132 6.93 7.05 -68.63
N ALA A 133 7.28 6.34 -69.69
CA ALA A 133 8.29 5.31 -69.87
C ALA A 133 9.77 5.73 -69.74
N SER A 134 10.55 4.69 -69.43
CA SER A 134 11.97 4.44 -69.67
C SER A 134 12.71 5.30 -70.69
N THR A 135 13.75 5.97 -70.20
CA THR A 135 14.95 6.36 -70.97
C THR A 135 16.19 5.94 -70.19
N SER A 136 17.03 5.12 -70.83
CA SER A 136 18.31 4.60 -70.33
C SER A 136 19.31 5.73 -70.10
N ALA A 137 19.62 6.00 -68.83
CA ALA A 137 20.71 6.88 -68.43
C ALA A 137 22.06 6.13 -68.47
N PRO A 138 23.18 6.82 -68.75
CA PRO A 138 24.51 6.23 -68.79
C PRO A 138 24.93 5.73 -67.41
N ASP A 139 25.57 4.56 -67.43
CA ASP A 139 26.10 3.81 -66.29
C ASP A 139 27.12 4.65 -65.50
N LEU A 140 26.60 5.43 -64.55
CA LEU A 140 27.41 6.06 -63.51
C LEU A 140 27.79 4.95 -62.55
N ALA A 141 29.06 4.54 -62.60
CA ALA A 141 29.65 3.63 -61.62
C ALA A 141 29.39 4.17 -60.20
N ILE A 142 28.37 3.63 -59.56
CA ILE A 142 28.08 3.87 -58.15
C ILE A 142 29.26 3.30 -57.40
N ILE A 143 30.11 4.18 -56.85
CA ILE A 143 31.13 3.79 -55.88
C ILE A 143 30.36 3.07 -54.76
N PRO A 144 30.58 1.77 -54.53
CA PRO A 144 29.93 1.07 -53.44
C PRO A 144 30.50 1.67 -52.16
N HIS A 145 29.77 2.62 -51.57
CA HIS A 145 29.97 2.97 -50.19
C HIS A 145 29.56 1.73 -49.39
N ASN A 146 30.54 0.86 -49.14
CA ASN A 146 30.54 -0.03 -48.00
C ASN A 146 30.52 0.88 -46.76
N PHE A 147 29.35 1.42 -46.46
CA PHE A 147 29.02 1.83 -45.11
C PHE A 147 29.05 0.54 -44.32
N ASN A 148 30.23 0.24 -43.79
CA ASN A 148 30.39 -0.67 -42.68
C ASN A 148 29.33 -0.22 -41.67
N PRO A 149 28.21 -0.94 -41.49
CA PRO A 149 27.15 -0.47 -40.63
C PRO A 149 27.78 -0.41 -39.26
N LYS A 150 28.14 0.81 -38.82
CA LYS A 150 28.59 1.07 -37.45
C LYS A 150 27.60 0.29 -36.59
N PRO A 151 28.07 -0.60 -35.70
CA PRO A 151 27.22 -1.52 -34.96
C PRO A 151 26.04 -0.69 -34.48
N GLN A 152 24.86 -0.96 -35.08
CA GLN A 152 23.67 -0.20 -34.77
C GLN A 152 23.58 -0.29 -33.26
N HIS A 153 23.79 0.85 -32.58
CA HIS A 153 23.59 0.94 -31.15
C HIS A 153 22.15 0.55 -31.00
N LYS A 154 21.92 -0.73 -30.68
CA LYS A 154 20.63 -1.29 -30.36
C LYS A 154 20.21 -0.41 -29.21
N ILE A 155 19.34 0.57 -29.48
CA ILE A 155 18.78 1.43 -28.46
C ILE A 155 18.08 0.42 -27.56
N LEU A 156 18.77 0.06 -26.49
CA LEU A 156 18.26 -0.81 -25.46
C LEU A 156 17.22 0.09 -24.81
N ILE A 157 15.99 -0.02 -25.32
CA ILE A 157 14.83 0.49 -24.63
C ILE A 157 14.83 -0.31 -23.35
N HIS A 158 15.41 0.28 -22.29
CA HIS A 158 15.35 -0.29 -20.96
C HIS A 158 13.87 -0.46 -20.67
N ASN A 159 13.43 -1.72 -20.57
CA ASN A 159 12.06 -2.05 -20.23
C ASN A 159 11.66 -1.20 -19.03
N THR A 160 10.69 -0.31 -19.22
CA THR A 160 10.13 0.57 -18.18
C THR A 160 9.17 -0.17 -17.26
N HIS A 161 9.17 -1.50 -17.33
CA HIS A 161 8.26 -2.39 -16.62
C HIS A 161 8.87 -2.80 -15.28
N ILE A 162 8.01 -2.93 -14.26
CA ILE A 162 8.43 -3.48 -12.97
C ILE A 162 8.52 -4.99 -13.10
N GLU A 163 9.72 -5.54 -12.89
CA GLU A 163 9.91 -6.98 -12.79
C GLU A 163 9.46 -7.47 -11.40
N PRO A 164 8.36 -8.23 -11.28
CA PRO A 164 7.89 -8.68 -9.98
C PRO A 164 8.88 -9.68 -9.38
N TRP A 165 9.02 -9.68 -8.06
CA TRP A 165 9.89 -10.60 -7.37
C TRP A 165 9.42 -12.05 -7.55
N VAL A 166 10.35 -12.92 -7.92
CA VAL A 166 10.11 -14.35 -8.13
C VAL A 166 11.18 -15.17 -7.41
N HIS A 167 10.76 -16.24 -6.75
CA HIS A 167 11.67 -17.19 -6.13
C HIS A 167 11.06 -18.60 -6.17
N SER A 168 11.84 -19.60 -6.59
CA SER A 168 11.38 -20.98 -6.81
C SER A 168 10.79 -21.66 -5.57
N SER A 169 11.35 -21.38 -4.40
CA SER A 169 10.88 -21.90 -3.10
C SER A 169 9.65 -21.20 -2.50
N PHE A 170 9.06 -20.20 -3.16
CA PHE A 170 7.92 -19.45 -2.63
C PHE A 170 6.74 -19.51 -3.59
N ILE A 171 5.54 -19.32 -3.06
CA ILE A 171 4.36 -19.11 -3.89
C ILE A 171 4.51 -17.75 -4.61
N PRO A 172 4.39 -17.71 -5.94
CA PRO A 172 4.38 -16.45 -6.66
C PRO A 172 3.11 -15.68 -6.34
N LEU A 173 3.17 -14.35 -6.49
CA LEU A 173 1.98 -13.49 -6.38
C LEU A 173 0.85 -13.96 -7.32
N ALA A 174 -0.37 -13.52 -7.04
CA ALA A 174 -1.50 -13.82 -7.91
C ALA A 174 -1.27 -13.27 -9.34
N GLU A 175 -1.74 -13.99 -10.34
CA GLU A 175 -1.47 -13.68 -11.76
C GLU A 175 -1.88 -12.25 -12.14
N TYR A 176 -3.03 -11.77 -11.63
CA TYR A 176 -3.49 -10.40 -11.88
C TYR A 176 -2.55 -9.33 -11.29
N VAL A 177 -1.83 -9.64 -10.21
CA VAL A 177 -0.81 -8.74 -9.65
C VAL A 177 0.38 -8.66 -10.60
N TYR A 178 0.86 -9.80 -11.10
CA TYR A 178 1.91 -9.86 -12.12
C TYR A 178 1.54 -9.04 -13.36
N GLN A 179 0.36 -9.31 -13.91
CA GLN A 179 -0.11 -8.64 -15.12
C GLN A 179 -0.15 -7.11 -14.94
N TYR A 180 -0.60 -6.63 -13.78
CA TYR A 180 -0.60 -5.21 -13.48
C TYR A 180 0.82 -4.64 -13.36
N LEU A 181 1.73 -5.30 -12.63
CA LEU A 181 3.10 -4.85 -12.45
C LEU A 181 3.89 -4.77 -13.77
N TYR A 182 3.59 -5.67 -14.72
CA TYR A 182 4.15 -5.59 -16.07
C TYR A 182 3.56 -4.45 -16.90
N GLN A 183 2.36 -3.96 -16.60
CA GLN A 183 1.69 -2.91 -17.39
C GLN A 183 1.98 -1.50 -16.87
N VAL A 184 2.28 -1.36 -15.58
CA VAL A 184 2.45 -0.05 -14.96
C VAL A 184 3.76 0.64 -15.37
N ASP A 185 3.69 1.95 -15.55
CA ASP A 185 4.86 2.77 -15.85
C ASP A 185 5.67 3.02 -14.57
N THR A 186 6.95 2.62 -14.60
CA THR A 186 7.89 2.85 -13.49
C THR A 186 8.10 4.32 -13.15
N VAL A 187 7.87 5.25 -14.09
CA VAL A 187 8.05 6.69 -13.86
C VAL A 187 6.99 7.26 -12.89
N GLU A 188 5.84 6.61 -12.80
CA GLU A 188 4.72 7.04 -11.96
C GLU A 188 4.85 6.61 -10.49
N LEU A 189 5.79 5.70 -10.20
CA LEU A 189 5.91 4.98 -8.94
C LEU A 189 7.24 5.27 -8.23
N PRO A 190 7.33 5.03 -6.91
CA PRO A 190 8.61 5.04 -6.21
C PRO A 190 9.60 4.07 -6.86
N LYS A 191 10.87 4.42 -6.95
CA LYS A 191 11.89 3.47 -7.41
C LYS A 191 12.11 2.40 -6.35
N ARG A 192 12.02 1.12 -6.75
CA ARG A 192 12.24 -0.04 -5.86
C ARG A 192 13.48 0.08 -4.94
N PRO A 193 14.72 0.33 -5.45
CA PRO A 193 15.90 0.33 -4.59
C PRO A 193 15.88 1.47 -3.56
N GLU A 194 15.29 2.61 -3.89
CA GLU A 194 15.15 3.74 -2.96
C GLU A 194 14.16 3.37 -1.85
N PHE A 195 13.00 2.81 -2.22
CA PHE A 195 12.00 2.35 -1.26
C PHE A 195 12.53 1.23 -0.34
N GLU A 196 13.17 0.19 -0.89
CA GLU A 196 13.73 -0.91 -0.11
C GLU A 196 14.81 -0.41 0.86
N SER A 197 15.64 0.56 0.46
CA SER A 197 16.64 1.17 1.33
C SER A 197 16.00 1.94 2.49
N SER A 198 14.95 2.73 2.21
CA SER A 198 14.18 3.43 3.25
C SER A 198 13.47 2.46 4.19
N LEU A 199 12.89 1.39 3.65
CA LEU A 199 12.21 0.35 4.43
C LEU A 199 13.19 -0.39 5.36
N LEU A 200 14.35 -0.80 4.84
CA LEU A 200 15.41 -1.42 5.64
C LEU A 200 15.91 -0.49 6.75
N HIS A 201 16.04 0.81 6.47
CA HIS A 201 16.41 1.78 7.51
C HIS A 201 15.37 1.82 8.64
N VAL A 202 14.07 1.85 8.31
CA VAL A 202 12.99 1.82 9.30
C VAL A 202 13.04 0.52 10.12
N ILE A 203 13.18 -0.64 9.48
CA ILE A 203 13.25 -1.95 10.16
C ILE A 203 14.46 -2.00 11.11
N ASN A 204 15.62 -1.54 10.66
CA ASN A 204 16.84 -1.52 11.46
C ASN A 204 16.77 -0.54 12.64
N SER A 205 15.86 0.44 12.60
CA SER A 205 15.60 1.34 13.74
C SER A 205 14.67 0.74 14.80
N LEU A 206 13.97 -0.36 14.49
CA LEU A 206 13.11 -1.05 15.45
C LEU A 206 13.96 -1.74 16.53
N ILE A 207 13.39 -1.87 17.73
CA ILE A 207 13.96 -2.70 18.79
C ILE A 207 14.03 -4.16 18.35
N GLU A 208 15.03 -4.89 18.84
CA GLU A 208 15.34 -6.25 18.38
C GLU A 208 14.13 -7.21 18.33
N PRO A 209 13.26 -7.28 19.36
CA PRO A 209 12.11 -8.20 19.33
C PRO A 209 11.09 -7.86 18.24
N LEU A 210 10.88 -6.57 17.95
CA LEU A 210 10.00 -6.13 16.87
C LEU A 210 10.65 -6.32 15.50
N ARG A 211 11.96 -6.08 15.40
CA ARG A 211 12.72 -6.28 14.16
C ARG A 211 12.64 -7.71 13.68
N GLU A 212 12.73 -8.68 14.61
CA GLU A 212 12.70 -10.09 14.27
C GLU A 212 11.35 -10.55 13.67
N THR A 213 10.25 -9.90 14.07
CA THR A 213 8.88 -10.32 13.76
C THR A 213 8.17 -9.42 12.76
N ALA A 214 8.67 -8.20 12.55
CA ALA A 214 8.08 -7.24 11.63
C ALA A 214 8.17 -7.71 10.17
N MET A 215 9.32 -8.27 9.77
CA MET A 215 9.62 -8.60 8.39
C MET A 215 10.61 -9.75 8.27
N PHE A 216 10.43 -10.60 7.27
CA PHE A 216 11.30 -11.74 7.04
C PHE A 216 12.20 -11.54 5.82
N SER A 217 13.51 -11.78 6.01
CA SER A 217 14.38 -12.09 4.88
C SER A 217 13.99 -13.44 4.26
N VAL A 218 14.46 -13.71 3.06
CA VAL A 218 14.23 -14.99 2.37
C VAL A 218 14.65 -16.18 3.24
N GLU A 219 15.82 -16.09 3.86
CA GLU A 219 16.42 -17.13 4.69
C GLU A 219 15.64 -17.31 6.00
N LYS A 220 15.31 -16.21 6.67
CA LYS A 220 14.55 -16.25 7.93
C LYS A 220 13.15 -16.81 7.69
N TYR A 221 12.49 -16.40 6.62
CA TYR A 221 11.17 -16.91 6.26
C TYR A 221 11.21 -18.43 6.01
N LYS A 222 12.18 -18.92 5.22
CA LYS A 222 12.38 -20.37 5.00
C LYS A 222 12.64 -21.11 6.31
N GLN A 223 13.48 -20.56 7.19
CA GLN A 223 13.77 -21.15 8.49
C GLN A 223 12.51 -21.30 9.34
N VAL A 224 11.68 -20.24 9.40
CA VAL A 224 10.41 -20.26 10.15
C VAL A 224 9.43 -21.24 9.51
N ALA A 225 9.25 -21.21 8.20
CA ALA A 225 8.36 -22.12 7.49
C ALA A 225 8.76 -23.59 7.70
N HIS A 226 10.06 -23.90 7.60
CA HIS A 226 10.58 -25.23 7.86
C HIS A 226 10.36 -25.66 9.31
N ALA A 227 10.68 -24.81 10.30
CA ALA A 227 10.46 -25.10 11.71
C ALA A 227 8.98 -25.34 12.04
N LEU A 228 8.07 -24.61 11.40
CA LEU A 228 6.63 -24.82 11.53
C LEU A 228 6.16 -26.13 10.88
N GLY A 229 6.71 -26.48 9.71
CA GLY A 229 6.37 -27.73 9.01
C GLY A 229 6.87 -28.98 9.72
N THR A 230 8.09 -28.94 10.27
CA THR A 230 8.68 -30.07 11.00
C THR A 230 8.27 -30.14 12.47
N GLY A 231 7.77 -29.04 13.04
CA GLY A 231 7.54 -28.88 14.46
C GLY A 231 8.80 -28.62 15.30
N ASP A 232 9.98 -28.50 14.67
CA ASP A 232 11.24 -28.22 15.36
C ASP A 232 11.43 -26.71 15.62
N LEU A 233 10.63 -26.17 16.54
CA LEU A 233 10.67 -24.76 16.91
C LEU A 233 11.94 -24.36 17.68
N LEU A 234 12.73 -25.33 18.18
CA LEU A 234 13.93 -25.05 18.98
C LEU A 234 15.03 -24.36 18.18
N GLN A 235 14.98 -24.42 16.85
CA GLN A 235 15.90 -23.70 15.96
C GLN A 235 15.63 -22.19 15.90
N LEU A 236 14.49 -21.74 16.41
CA LEU A 236 14.08 -20.34 16.40
C LEU A 236 14.42 -19.65 17.72
N SER A 237 14.58 -18.33 17.68
CA SER A 237 14.78 -17.53 18.88
C SER A 237 13.58 -17.67 19.83
N GLU A 238 13.78 -17.39 21.12
CA GLU A 238 12.68 -17.35 22.08
C GLU A 238 11.61 -16.30 21.71
N GLY A 239 12.02 -15.12 21.24
CA GLY A 239 11.10 -14.06 20.81
C GLY A 239 10.24 -14.49 19.62
N MET A 240 10.83 -15.16 18.63
CA MET A 240 10.10 -15.71 17.50
C MET A 240 9.13 -16.81 17.93
N ARG A 241 9.56 -17.75 18.77
CA ARG A 241 8.68 -18.81 19.29
C ARG A 241 7.48 -18.25 20.04
N PHE A 242 7.69 -17.22 20.86
CA PHE A 242 6.64 -16.53 21.58
C PHE A 242 5.67 -15.81 20.63
N TRP A 243 6.19 -15.14 19.61
CA TRP A 243 5.36 -14.51 18.58
C TRP A 243 4.52 -15.53 17.80
N LEU A 244 5.14 -16.63 17.35
CA LEU A 244 4.45 -17.72 16.63
C LEU A 244 3.32 -18.33 17.47
N SER A 245 3.53 -18.51 18.78
CA SER A 245 2.52 -19.10 19.66
C SER A 245 1.33 -18.16 19.91
N ILE A 246 1.59 -16.86 20.06
CA ILE A 246 0.53 -15.84 20.22
C ILE A 246 -0.34 -15.78 18.97
N HIS A 247 0.28 -15.69 17.80
CA HIS A 247 -0.43 -15.52 16.54
C HIS A 247 -0.88 -16.84 15.90
N ARG A 248 -0.63 -17.99 16.57
CA ARG A 248 -0.91 -19.35 16.08
C ARG A 248 -0.46 -19.57 14.64
N ILE A 249 0.71 -19.03 14.31
CA ILE A 249 1.26 -19.11 12.97
C ILE A 249 1.48 -20.59 12.62
N CYS A 250 1.09 -21.00 11.41
CA CYS A 250 1.18 -22.39 10.98
C CYS A 250 1.78 -22.52 9.58
N SER A 251 2.31 -23.71 9.28
CA SER A 251 2.76 -24.05 7.92
C SER A 251 1.55 -24.32 7.03
N GLY A 252 1.52 -23.68 5.86
CA GLY A 252 0.56 -23.97 4.80
C GLY A 252 1.05 -25.05 3.84
N SER A 253 2.34 -25.04 3.49
CA SER A 253 2.91 -25.98 2.52
C SER A 253 4.43 -25.97 2.61
N ASP A 254 5.01 -27.13 2.86
CA ASP A 254 6.47 -27.30 2.97
C ASP A 254 7.19 -27.07 1.64
N LYS A 255 6.56 -27.42 0.51
CA LYS A 255 7.13 -27.28 -0.83
C LYS A 255 7.43 -25.82 -1.23
N TYR A 256 6.57 -24.91 -0.79
CA TYR A 256 6.61 -23.49 -1.17
C TYR A 256 6.80 -22.56 0.04
N ASN A 257 7.26 -23.11 1.16
CA ASN A 257 7.49 -22.40 2.43
C ASN A 257 6.30 -21.55 2.88
N VAL A 258 5.05 -21.98 2.70
CA VAL A 258 3.92 -21.11 3.01
C VAL A 258 3.75 -20.97 4.52
N ILE A 259 3.70 -19.73 5.00
CA ILE A 259 3.36 -19.40 6.38
C ILE A 259 1.95 -18.80 6.36
N LEU A 260 1.12 -19.20 7.30
CA LEU A 260 -0.25 -18.71 7.44
C LEU A 260 -0.42 -18.08 8.82
N VAL A 261 -1.13 -16.95 8.86
CA VAL A 261 -1.53 -16.26 10.09
C VAL A 261 -3.03 -16.46 10.24
N PRO A 262 -3.52 -17.36 11.09
CA PRO A 262 -4.95 -17.51 11.31
C PRO A 262 -5.59 -16.22 11.85
N ARG A 263 -6.84 -15.94 11.46
CA ARG A 263 -7.63 -14.83 12.01
C ARG A 263 -8.24 -15.23 13.36
N ASP A 264 -8.57 -14.23 14.18
CA ASP A 264 -9.19 -14.41 15.51
C ASP A 264 -10.42 -15.33 15.49
N SER A 265 -11.23 -15.29 14.43
CA SER A 265 -12.40 -16.18 14.28
C SER A 265 -12.02 -17.67 14.27
N VAL A 266 -10.84 -18.01 13.74
CA VAL A 266 -10.31 -19.38 13.71
C VAL A 266 -9.93 -19.85 15.12
N PHE A 267 -9.69 -18.94 16.07
CA PHE A 267 -9.30 -19.29 17.43
C PHE A 267 -10.45 -19.88 18.24
N GLU A 268 -11.70 -19.56 17.85
CA GLU A 268 -12.93 -20.05 18.48
C GLU A 268 -13.39 -21.41 17.91
N MET A 269 -12.79 -21.85 16.80
CA MET A 269 -13.16 -23.07 16.10
C MET A 269 -12.48 -24.31 16.70
N ASP A 270 -13.07 -25.49 16.48
CA ASP A 270 -12.40 -26.74 16.80
C ASP A 270 -11.19 -26.98 15.86
N ALA A 271 -10.23 -27.77 16.32
CA ALA A 271 -8.96 -27.97 15.63
C ALA A 271 -9.13 -28.62 14.25
N ASP A 272 -10.12 -29.51 14.08
CA ASP A 272 -10.34 -30.23 12.83
C ASP A 272 -10.96 -29.31 11.78
N THR A 273 -11.94 -28.49 12.15
CA THR A 273 -12.53 -27.49 11.26
C THR A 273 -11.51 -26.40 10.89
N ALA A 274 -10.70 -25.95 11.85
CA ALA A 274 -9.63 -24.99 11.59
C ALA A 274 -8.59 -25.55 10.59
N ASP A 275 -8.22 -26.83 10.72
CA ASP A 275 -7.33 -27.50 9.78
C ASP A 275 -7.98 -27.68 8.40
N GLY A 276 -9.28 -27.99 8.34
CA GLY A 276 -10.05 -28.04 7.09
C GLY A 276 -9.98 -26.73 6.32
N HIS A 277 -10.23 -25.60 6.98
CA HIS A 277 -10.10 -24.28 6.35
C HIS A 277 -8.67 -23.93 5.95
N ARG A 278 -7.68 -24.35 6.75
CA ARG A 278 -6.27 -24.18 6.40
C ARG A 278 -5.94 -24.92 5.09
N GLN A 279 -6.37 -26.17 4.95
CA GLN A 279 -6.13 -26.98 3.75
C GLN A 279 -6.85 -26.43 2.52
N GLU A 280 -8.11 -26.00 2.67
CA GLU A 280 -8.89 -25.34 1.63
C GLU A 280 -8.18 -24.08 1.13
N PHE A 281 -7.76 -23.21 2.06
CA PHE A 281 -7.04 -21.98 1.73
C PHE A 281 -5.73 -22.24 0.96
N VAL A 282 -4.94 -23.22 1.41
CA VAL A 282 -3.68 -23.58 0.72
C VAL A 282 -3.96 -24.12 -0.68
N THR A 283 -5.00 -24.93 -0.83
CA THR A 283 -5.40 -25.50 -2.12
C THR A 283 -5.79 -24.39 -3.09
N ASP A 284 -6.61 -23.43 -2.64
CA ASP A 284 -7.00 -22.26 -3.43
C ASP A 284 -5.80 -21.40 -3.83
N LEU A 285 -4.91 -21.14 -2.87
CA LEU A 285 -3.69 -20.36 -3.08
C LEU A 285 -2.77 -21.01 -4.12
N LEU A 286 -2.61 -22.34 -4.07
CA LEU A 286 -1.77 -23.10 -5.00
C LEU A 286 -2.39 -23.25 -6.39
N ASN A 287 -3.72 -23.32 -6.48
CA ASN A 287 -4.43 -23.43 -7.75
C ASN A 287 -4.38 -22.14 -8.58
N ARG A 288 -4.00 -21.00 -7.98
CA ARG A 288 -3.88 -19.67 -8.63
C ARG A 288 -5.13 -19.19 -9.36
N ASN A 289 -6.26 -19.86 -9.19
CA ASN A 289 -7.49 -19.63 -9.94
C ASN A 289 -8.48 -18.75 -9.17
N THR A 290 -7.99 -18.00 -8.18
CA THR A 290 -8.81 -17.11 -7.38
C THR A 290 -9.03 -15.82 -8.14
N ASP A 291 -10.21 -15.73 -8.76
CA ASP A 291 -10.78 -14.46 -9.14
C ASP A 291 -10.77 -13.52 -7.92
N ILE A 292 -10.44 -12.26 -8.16
CA ILE A 292 -10.46 -11.18 -7.17
C ILE A 292 -11.81 -11.14 -6.46
N ASP A 293 -12.89 -11.42 -7.20
CA ASP A 293 -14.25 -11.41 -6.68
C ASP A 293 -14.56 -12.67 -5.86
N SER A 294 -14.03 -13.84 -6.22
CA SER A 294 -14.23 -15.06 -5.41
C SER A 294 -13.57 -14.95 -4.03
N MET A 295 -12.47 -14.21 -3.94
CA MET A 295 -11.80 -13.92 -2.67
C MET A 295 -12.65 -13.08 -1.70
N GLN A 296 -13.62 -12.29 -2.21
CA GLN A 296 -14.48 -11.42 -1.41
C GLN A 296 -15.70 -12.16 -0.84
N HIS A 297 -16.22 -13.15 -1.56
CA HIS A 297 -17.49 -13.82 -1.22
C HIS A 297 -17.33 -14.94 -0.19
N THR A 298 -16.10 -15.36 0.12
CA THR A 298 -15.84 -16.29 1.20
C THR A 298 -15.95 -15.55 2.53
N ASN A 299 -17.17 -15.57 3.10
CA ASN A 299 -17.62 -14.91 4.32
C ASN A 299 -16.58 -14.94 5.46
N GLY A 300 -15.66 -13.98 5.51
CA GLY A 300 -14.86 -13.54 6.67
C GLY A 300 -13.99 -14.56 7.43
N THR A 301 -14.18 -15.86 7.25
CA THR A 301 -13.72 -16.92 8.17
C THR A 301 -12.64 -17.81 7.57
N SER A 302 -12.55 -17.96 6.23
CA SER A 302 -11.65 -18.93 5.60
C SER A 302 -10.33 -18.38 5.06
N GLY A 303 -10.07 -17.07 5.20
CA GLY A 303 -8.84 -16.46 4.69
C GLY A 303 -7.82 -16.18 5.78
N SER A 304 -6.81 -17.04 5.92
CA SER A 304 -5.62 -16.79 6.75
C SER A 304 -4.64 -15.88 5.99
N PRO A 305 -4.36 -14.64 6.46
CA PRO A 305 -3.36 -13.81 5.83
C PRO A 305 -1.98 -14.47 5.70
N GLN A 306 -1.30 -14.19 4.60
CA GLN A 306 0.08 -14.64 4.35
C GLN A 306 1.07 -13.52 4.73
N PRO A 307 2.05 -13.76 5.61
CA PRO A 307 3.14 -12.82 5.83
C PRO A 307 4.02 -12.75 4.58
N LEU A 308 4.54 -11.56 4.31
CA LEU A 308 5.33 -11.30 3.10
C LEU A 308 6.83 -11.44 3.37
N VAL A 309 7.54 -11.87 2.33
CA VAL A 309 9.00 -11.68 2.27
C VAL A 309 9.28 -10.21 1.99
N LEU A 310 10.37 -9.67 2.53
CA LEU A 310 10.75 -8.26 2.38
C LEU A 310 10.64 -7.73 0.95
N HIS A 311 11.14 -8.48 -0.02
CA HIS A 311 11.13 -8.06 -1.42
C HIS A 311 9.74 -8.03 -2.06
N GLN A 312 8.77 -8.80 -1.53
CA GLN A 312 7.39 -8.79 -2.03
C GLN A 312 6.61 -7.56 -1.56
N ILE A 313 7.05 -6.87 -0.50
CA ILE A 313 6.33 -5.69 0.02
C ILE A 313 6.22 -4.60 -1.04
N TYR A 314 7.30 -4.31 -1.78
CA TYR A 314 7.26 -3.31 -2.84
C TYR A 314 6.21 -3.66 -3.91
N ASP A 315 6.14 -4.92 -4.33
CA ASP A 315 5.22 -5.38 -5.37
C ASP A 315 3.76 -5.24 -4.94
N ILE A 316 3.46 -5.68 -3.71
CA ILE A 316 2.12 -5.59 -3.15
C ILE A 316 1.70 -4.14 -2.92
N LEU A 317 2.59 -3.30 -2.40
CA LEU A 317 2.31 -1.86 -2.24
C LEU A 317 2.10 -1.19 -3.59
N THR A 318 2.91 -1.53 -4.60
CA THR A 318 2.75 -1.00 -5.96
C THR A 318 1.39 -1.36 -6.54
N TYR A 319 0.97 -2.62 -6.40
CA TYR A 319 -0.33 -3.07 -6.87
C TYR A 319 -1.49 -2.45 -6.08
N ALA A 320 -1.36 -2.33 -4.75
CA ALA A 320 -2.39 -1.74 -3.91
C ALA A 320 -2.51 -0.23 -4.10
N HIS A 321 -1.41 0.44 -4.48
CA HIS A 321 -1.37 1.86 -4.80
C HIS A 321 -1.83 2.18 -6.22
N ARG A 322 -2.36 1.21 -6.97
CA ARG A 322 -2.89 1.45 -8.31
C ARG A 322 -3.93 2.57 -8.28
N GLY A 323 -3.77 3.56 -9.16
CA GLY A 323 -4.62 4.75 -9.19
C GLY A 323 -4.28 5.83 -8.16
N HIS A 324 -3.15 5.72 -7.46
CA HIS A 324 -2.69 6.70 -6.45
C HIS A 324 -3.67 6.89 -5.30
N VAL A 325 -4.27 5.80 -4.85
CA VAL A 325 -5.21 5.78 -3.73
C VAL A 325 -4.52 6.16 -2.41
N PRO A 326 -5.24 6.77 -1.46
CA PRO A 326 -4.69 7.11 -0.14
C PRO A 326 -4.34 5.85 0.67
N VAL A 327 -3.49 6.02 1.68
CA VAL A 327 -2.94 4.94 2.54
C VAL A 327 -4.04 4.02 3.10
N THR A 328 -5.16 4.58 3.56
CA THR A 328 -6.28 3.79 4.11
C THR A 328 -6.87 2.83 3.08
N GLN A 329 -7.11 3.29 1.85
CA GLN A 329 -7.62 2.44 0.78
C GLN A 329 -6.60 1.39 0.36
N MET A 330 -5.32 1.76 0.34
CA MET A 330 -4.24 0.83 0.05
C MET A 330 -4.16 -0.30 1.08
N LEU A 331 -4.32 -0.02 2.37
CA LEU A 331 -4.34 -1.05 3.41
C LEU A 331 -5.59 -1.94 3.35
N LEU A 332 -6.77 -1.37 3.05
CA LEU A 332 -7.98 -2.17 2.81
C LEU A 332 -7.78 -3.14 1.65
N GLU A 333 -7.13 -2.67 0.58
CA GLU A 333 -6.79 -3.48 -0.57
C GLU A 333 -5.81 -4.61 -0.21
N ILE A 334 -4.79 -4.33 0.59
CA ILE A 334 -3.84 -5.36 1.07
C ILE A 334 -4.54 -6.43 1.91
N VAL A 335 -5.46 -6.01 2.79
CA VAL A 335 -6.29 -6.93 3.57
C VAL A 335 -7.19 -7.76 2.66
N ARG A 336 -7.77 -7.15 1.61
CA ARG A 336 -8.57 -7.85 0.59
C ARG A 336 -7.74 -8.90 -0.15
N LEU A 337 -6.47 -8.60 -0.42
CA LEU A 337 -5.50 -9.54 -1.02
C LEU A 337 -4.98 -10.60 -0.04
N ARG A 338 -5.38 -10.55 1.24
CA ARG A 338 -4.98 -11.49 2.29
C ARG A 338 -3.48 -11.50 2.56
N PHE A 339 -2.82 -10.35 2.49
CA PHE A 339 -1.45 -10.21 2.97
C PHE A 339 -1.42 -9.66 4.40
N ALA A 340 -0.54 -10.22 5.21
CA ALA A 340 -0.21 -9.71 6.54
C ALA A 340 1.05 -8.84 6.48
N THR A 341 1.52 -8.37 7.65
CA THR A 341 2.83 -7.72 7.87
C THR A 341 3.02 -6.32 7.29
N ILE A 342 2.24 -5.91 6.27
CA ILE A 342 2.27 -4.51 5.82
C ILE A 342 1.57 -3.62 6.85
N THR A 343 2.33 -2.70 7.43
CA THR A 343 1.86 -1.76 8.44
C THR A 343 1.54 -0.38 7.83
N TRP A 344 0.80 0.44 8.57
CA TRP A 344 0.52 1.83 8.17
C TRP A 344 1.79 2.63 7.84
N PRO A 345 2.87 2.62 8.66
CA PRO A 345 4.10 3.35 8.33
C PRO A 345 4.74 2.93 7.00
N MET A 346 4.70 1.65 6.64
CA MET A 346 5.24 1.16 5.36
C MET A 346 4.44 1.70 4.17
N ALA A 347 3.12 1.63 4.29
CA ALA A 347 2.18 2.13 3.29
C ALA A 347 2.30 3.66 3.13
N GLU A 348 2.36 4.40 4.24
CA GLU A 348 2.55 5.85 4.23
C GLU A 348 3.89 6.27 3.63
N MET A 349 4.97 5.58 3.99
CA MET A 349 6.29 5.81 3.40
C MET A 349 6.25 5.63 1.88
N TYR A 350 5.62 4.56 1.38
CA TYR A 350 5.47 4.31 -0.05
C TYR A 350 4.74 5.46 -0.75
N VAL A 351 3.58 5.89 -0.23
CA VAL A 351 2.79 7.00 -0.79
C VAL A 351 3.59 8.32 -0.78
N ARG A 352 4.34 8.60 0.28
CA ARG A 352 5.20 9.79 0.37
C ARG A 352 6.37 9.79 -0.60
N MET A 353 6.80 8.61 -1.05
CA MET A 353 7.84 8.46 -2.06
C MET A 353 7.29 8.44 -3.50
N CYS A 354 5.97 8.37 -3.68
CA CYS A 354 5.35 8.31 -5.00
C CYS A 354 5.44 9.68 -5.71
N PRO A 355 6.10 9.78 -6.87
CA PRO A 355 6.27 11.04 -7.59
C PRO A 355 4.95 11.75 -7.92
N LEU A 356 3.94 10.99 -8.36
CA LEU A 356 2.63 11.55 -8.73
C LEU A 356 1.87 12.07 -7.50
N CYS A 357 1.89 11.35 -6.38
CA CYS A 357 1.28 11.80 -5.13
C CYS A 357 1.95 13.08 -4.60
N ILE A 358 3.28 13.15 -4.64
CA ILE A 358 4.03 14.35 -4.27
C ILE A 358 3.62 15.54 -5.15
N MET A 359 3.50 15.34 -6.47
CA MET A 359 3.08 16.41 -7.39
C MET A 359 1.66 16.89 -7.12
N ARG A 360 0.72 15.98 -6.86
CA ARG A 360 -0.68 16.32 -6.49
C ARG A 360 -0.72 17.10 -5.17
N GLN A 361 -0.03 16.63 -4.15
CA GLN A 361 0.04 17.32 -2.85
C GLN A 361 0.64 18.73 -2.99
N LYS A 362 1.68 18.90 -3.81
CA LYS A 362 2.25 20.22 -4.11
C LYS A 362 1.30 21.13 -4.89
N ALA A 363 0.42 20.56 -5.72
CA ALA A 363 -0.60 21.34 -6.43
C ALA A 363 -1.68 21.85 -5.48
N ASP A 364 -2.15 20.99 -4.56
CA ASP A 364 -3.16 21.35 -3.55
C ASP A 364 -2.64 22.35 -2.51
N GLN A 365 -1.33 22.29 -2.21
CA GLN A 365 -0.68 23.23 -1.31
C GLN A 365 -0.43 24.61 -1.92
N ARG A 366 -0.60 24.81 -3.23
CA ARG A 366 -0.50 26.16 -3.78
C ARG A 366 -1.63 26.96 -3.16
N PRO A 367 -1.32 27.92 -2.26
CA PRO A 367 -2.37 28.74 -1.68
C PRO A 367 -3.17 29.33 -2.84
N HIS A 368 -4.49 29.49 -2.65
CA HIS A 368 -5.35 30.27 -3.54
C HIS A 368 -4.90 31.75 -3.53
N GLN A 369 -3.66 32.01 -3.93
CA GLN A 369 -3.08 33.29 -4.11
C GLN A 369 -3.69 33.84 -5.37
N ASN A 370 -4.59 34.80 -5.16
CA ASN A 370 -5.03 35.79 -6.13
C ASN A 370 -6.08 35.31 -7.12
N LEU A 371 -7.26 34.93 -6.61
CA LEU A 371 -8.46 35.55 -7.18
C LEU A 371 -8.48 36.99 -6.69
N SER A 372 -7.73 37.87 -7.38
CA SER A 372 -7.90 39.31 -7.21
C SER A 372 -9.38 39.62 -7.46
N PRO A 373 -10.07 40.35 -6.57
CA PRO A 373 -11.45 40.74 -6.81
C PRO A 373 -11.51 41.47 -8.15
N LEU A 374 -12.40 41.01 -9.05
CA LEU A 374 -12.68 41.70 -10.30
C LEU A 374 -13.01 43.17 -9.98
N PRO A 375 -12.38 44.14 -10.66
CA PRO A 375 -12.74 45.54 -10.48
C PRO A 375 -14.22 45.73 -10.88
N VAL A 376 -14.99 46.33 -9.96
CA VAL A 376 -16.41 46.67 -10.10
C VAL A 376 -16.58 47.89 -10.99
#